data_AF-F9RP18-F1
#
_entry.id   AF-F9RP18-F1
#
_cell.length_a   1.000
_cell.length_b   1.000
_cell.length_c   1.000
_cell.angle_alpha   90.00
_cell.angle_beta   90.00
_cell.angle_gamma   90.00
#
_symmetry.space_group_name_H-M   'P 1'
#
loop_
_entity.id
_entity.type
_entity.pdbx_description
1 polymer ?
#
loop_
_entity_poly.entity_id
_entity_poly.type
_entity_poly.pdbx_seq_one_letter_code
_entity_poly.pdbx_strand_id
1 'polypeptide(L)'
;MILSSQHQFHECVSFNEERQFVAAYKGLNLRSVYQPIFDHKNHPIGVEALVRIEDQQQKNVRPDLFFHSNEISLEDKINVERL
;
A
#
# COMPACT_ATOMS: atom_id res chain seq x y z
N MET A 1 16.44 -5.53 -3.49
CA MET A 1 16.40 -4.85 -4.80
C MET A 1 15.21 -3.90 -4.80
N ILE A 2 15.43 -2.64 -5.17
CA ILE A 2 14.35 -1.67 -5.35
C ILE A 2 13.69 -1.91 -6.72
N LEU A 3 12.36 -1.97 -6.76
CA LEU A 3 11.58 -2.05 -8.00
C LEU A 3 11.81 -0.75 -8.78
N SER A 4 12.38 -0.82 -9.97
CA SER A 4 12.80 0.37 -10.71
C SER A 4 12.34 0.39 -12.16
N SER A 5 11.88 -0.74 -12.71
CA SER A 5 11.32 -0.80 -14.07
C SER A 5 9.80 -0.97 -14.05
N GLN A 6 9.13 -0.45 -15.07
CA GLN A 6 7.67 -0.60 -15.22
C GLN A 6 7.24 -2.08 -15.23
N HIS A 7 8.06 -2.95 -15.82
CA HIS A 7 7.80 -4.39 -15.84
C HIS A 7 7.75 -4.98 -14.42
N GLN A 8 8.73 -4.64 -13.57
CA GLN A 8 8.77 -5.08 -12.17
C GLN A 8 7.55 -4.59 -11.37
N PHE A 9 7.06 -3.39 -11.62
CA PHE A 9 5.83 -2.89 -10.99
C PHE A 9 4.60 -3.66 -11.48
N HIS A 10 4.49 -3.89 -12.79
CA HIS A 10 3.37 -4.63 -13.37
C HIS A 10 3.30 -6.09 -12.91
N GLU A 11 4.43 -6.71 -12.57
CA GLU A 11 4.44 -8.07 -11.99
C GLU A 11 3.86 -8.10 -10.57
N CYS A 12 3.94 -7.01 -9.83
CA CYS A 12 3.40 -6.90 -8.49
C CYS A 12 1.94 -6.45 -8.46
N VAL A 13 1.47 -5.71 -9.48
CA VAL A 13 0.13 -5.10 -9.50
C VAL A 13 -0.86 -5.93 -10.33
N SER A 14 -2.05 -6.15 -9.79
CA SER A 14 -3.16 -6.80 -10.49
C SER A 14 -4.47 -6.06 -10.26
N PHE A 15 -5.49 -6.39 -11.04
CA PHE A 15 -6.84 -5.83 -10.92
C PHE A 15 -7.77 -6.91 -10.37
N ASN A 16 -8.35 -6.67 -9.19
CA ASN A 16 -9.16 -7.65 -8.49
C ASN A 16 -10.64 -7.64 -8.93
N GLU A 17 -11.44 -8.58 -8.42
CA GLU A 17 -12.87 -8.70 -8.72
C GLU A 17 -13.69 -7.48 -8.27
N GLU A 18 -13.21 -6.76 -7.26
CA GLU A 18 -13.80 -5.50 -6.77
C GLU A 18 -13.45 -4.28 -7.64
N ARG A 19 -12.79 -4.50 -8.78
CA ARG A 19 -12.35 -3.45 -9.71
C ARG A 19 -11.36 -2.47 -9.08
N GLN A 20 -10.48 -2.97 -8.24
CA GLN A 20 -9.42 -2.22 -7.59
C GLN A 20 -8.06 -2.73 -8.07
N PHE A 21 -7.11 -1.81 -8.23
CA PHE A 21 -5.71 -2.18 -8.33
C PHE A 21 -5.22 -2.60 -6.94
N VAL A 22 -4.59 -3.76 -6.87
CA VAL A 22 -3.98 -4.33 -5.66
C VAL A 22 -2.57 -4.79 -6.00
N ALA A 23 -1.67 -4.78 -5.03
CA ALA A 23 -0.31 -5.26 -5.22
C ALA A 23 0.01 -6.45 -4.31
N ALA A 24 0.79 -7.39 -4.83
CA ALA A 24 1.34 -8.52 -4.08
C ALA A 24 2.87 -8.40 -4.05
N TYR A 25 3.45 -8.34 -2.85
CA TYR A 25 4.88 -8.13 -2.66
C TYR A 25 5.43 -8.94 -1.48
N LYS A 26 6.34 -9.88 -1.74
CA LYS A 26 6.97 -10.72 -0.69
C LYS A 26 5.98 -11.36 0.29
N GLY A 27 4.82 -11.79 -0.21
CA GLY A 27 3.76 -12.38 0.62
C GLY A 27 2.87 -11.37 1.33
N LEU A 28 3.09 -10.08 1.14
CA LEU A 28 2.18 -9.02 1.55
C LEU A 28 1.17 -8.75 0.44
N ASN A 29 -0.09 -8.53 0.82
CA ASN A 29 -1.10 -7.95 -0.03
C ASN A 29 -1.28 -6.48 0.33
N LEU A 30 -1.25 -5.62 -0.68
CA LEU A 30 -1.31 -4.17 -0.54
C LEU A 30 -2.56 -3.67 -1.26
N ARG A 31 -3.33 -2.80 -0.60
CA ARG A 31 -4.44 -2.07 -1.23
C ARG A 31 -4.47 -0.63 -0.75
N SER A 32 -4.95 0.25 -1.60
CA SER A 32 -5.20 1.65 -1.25
C SER A 32 -6.60 1.81 -0.68
N VAL A 33 -6.72 2.53 0.43
CA VAL A 33 -7.99 3.09 0.91
C VAL A 33 -7.91 4.60 0.90
N TYR A 34 -9.06 5.27 0.89
CA TYR A 34 -9.13 6.72 0.72
C TYR A 34 -9.84 7.34 1.92
N GLN A 35 -9.08 8.10 2.72
CA GLN A 35 -9.63 8.83 3.86
C GLN A 35 -10.11 10.21 3.39
N PRO A 36 -11.39 10.56 3.55
CA PRO A 36 -11.88 11.87 3.16
C PRO A 36 -11.29 12.98 4.04
N ILE A 37 -10.90 14.08 3.40
CA ILE A 37 -10.46 15.33 4.05
C ILE A 37 -11.60 16.34 3.93
N PHE A 38 -11.96 16.96 5.05
CA PHE A 38 -13.05 17.92 5.12
C PHE A 38 -12.53 19.33 5.41
N ASP A 39 -13.21 20.34 4.87
CA ASP A 39 -13.02 21.72 5.30
C ASP A 39 -13.64 21.99 6.68
N HIS A 40 -13.44 23.20 7.21
CA HIS A 40 -14.01 23.64 8.49
C HIS A 40 -15.56 23.69 8.51
N LYS A 41 -16.22 23.50 7.37
CA LYS A 41 -17.68 23.43 7.21
C LYS A 41 -18.16 22.00 6.96
N ASN A 42 -17.30 20.99 7.12
CA ASN A 42 -17.58 19.57 6.85
C ASN A 42 -17.89 19.26 5.37
N HIS A 43 -17.43 20.05 4.41
CA HIS A 43 -17.48 19.66 3.00
C HIS A 43 -16.26 18.81 2.63
N PRO A 44 -16.43 17.69 1.91
CA PRO A 44 -15.31 16.92 1.42
C PRO A 44 -14.55 17.74 0.36
N ILE A 45 -13.27 18.01 0.62
CA ILE A 45 -12.39 18.77 -0.28
C ILE A 45 -11.33 17.90 -0.97
N GLY A 46 -11.22 16.64 -0.56
CA GLY A 46 -10.28 15.70 -1.13
C GLY A 46 -10.25 14.39 -0.37
N VAL A 47 -9.29 13.54 -0.73
CA VAL A 47 -9.01 12.28 -0.04
C VAL A 47 -7.50 12.10 0.11
N GLU A 48 -7.10 11.44 1.19
CA GLU A 48 -5.76 10.92 1.39
C GLU A 48 -5.73 9.43 1.04
N ALA A 49 -4.82 9.03 0.15
CA ALA A 49 -4.58 7.62 -0.15
C ALA A 49 -3.70 7.01 0.95
N LEU A 50 -4.18 5.93 1.58
CA LEU A 50 -3.49 5.21 2.63
C LEU A 50 -3.32 3.75 2.24
N VAL A 51 -2.12 3.22 2.43
CA VAL A 51 -1.87 1.78 2.23
C VAL A 51 -2.53 0.96 3.35
N ARG A 52 -3.05 -0.20 2.97
CA ARG A 52 -3.39 -1.30 3.87
C ARG A 52 -2.51 -2.47 3.49
N ILE A 53 -1.89 -3.07 4.51
CA ILE A 53 -0.94 -4.16 4.36
C ILE A 53 -1.59 -5.37 5.04
N GLU A 54 -1.72 -6.46 4.32
CA GLU A 54 -2.14 -7.75 4.87
C GLU A 54 -1.01 -8.75 4.69
N ASP A 55 -0.73 -9.55 5.71
CA ASP A 55 0.24 -10.64 5.61
C ASP A 55 -0.34 -11.86 4.88
N GLN A 56 0.47 -12.91 4.74
CA GLN A 56 0.08 -14.17 4.10
C GLN A 56 -1.11 -14.88 4.81
N GLN A 57 -1.39 -14.53 6.06
CA GLN A 57 -2.50 -15.05 6.85
C GLN A 57 -3.73 -14.13 6.78
N GLN A 58 -3.71 -13.13 5.88
CA GLN A 58 -4.73 -12.08 5.76
C GLN A 58 -4.90 -11.24 7.03
N LYS A 59 -3.88 -11.21 7.89
CA LYS A 59 -3.90 -10.34 9.06
C LYS A 59 -3.43 -8.96 8.68
N ASN A 60 -4.16 -7.96 9.14
CA ASN A 60 -3.81 -6.57 8.93
C ASN A 60 -2.51 -6.23 9.66
N VAL A 61 -1.51 -5.78 8.90
CA VAL A 61 -0.25 -5.26 9.40
C VAL A 61 -0.37 -3.74 9.45
N ARG A 62 -0.16 -3.20 10.65
CA ARG A 62 -0.17 -1.75 10.85
C ARG A 62 0.96 -1.09 10.04
N PRO A 63 0.66 -0.11 9.17
CA PRO A 63 1.70 0.58 8.39
C PRO A 63 2.80 1.20 9.26
N ASP A 64 2.45 1.76 10.43
CA ASP A 64 3.45 2.33 11.33
C ASP A 64 4.45 1.29 11.85
N LEU A 65 3.98 0.07 12.16
CA LEU A 65 4.86 -1.03 12.57
C LEU A 65 5.71 -1.53 11.41
N PHE A 66 5.21 -1.49 10.17
CA PHE A 66 5.99 -1.89 9.00
C PHE A 66 7.09 -0.87 8.66
N PHE A 67 6.73 0.40 8.49
CA PHE A 67 7.66 1.45 8.04
C PHE A 67 8.67 1.86 9.12
N HIS A 68 8.34 1.75 10.41
CA HIS A 68 9.27 2.05 11.51
C HIS A 68 10.00 0.82 12.05
N SER A 69 9.72 -0.39 11.57
CA SER A 69 10.43 -1.59 12.03
C SER A 69 11.91 -1.55 11.62
N ASN A 70 12.79 -1.95 12.52
CA ASN A 70 14.22 -2.15 12.24
C ASN A 70 14.49 -3.49 11.54
N GLU A 71 13.51 -4.40 11.51
CA GLU A 71 13.62 -5.72 10.88
C GLU A 71 13.29 -5.68 9.39
N ILE A 72 12.54 -4.66 8.94
CA ILE A 72 12.22 -4.45 7.53
C ILE A 72 13.30 -3.59 6.89
N SER A 73 13.85 -4.08 5.78
CA SER A 73 14.88 -3.35 5.03
C SER A 73 14.34 -2.04 4.44
N LEU A 74 15.21 -1.05 4.28
CA LEU A 74 14.84 0.21 3.63
C LEU A 74 14.32 0.00 2.20
N GLU A 75 14.91 -0.95 1.47
CA GLU A 75 14.48 -1.29 0.10
C GLU A 75 13.03 -1.79 0.07
N ASP A 76 12.65 -2.64 1.03
CA ASP A 76 11.29 -3.18 1.12
C ASP A 76 10.29 -2.08 1.50
N LYS A 77 10.69 -1.15 2.37
CA LYS A 77 9.87 0.04 2.69
C LYS A 77 9.63 0.89 1.46
N ILE A 78 10.68 1.21 0.70
CA ILE A 78 10.58 1.97 -0.56
C ILE A 78 9.70 1.24 -1.58
N ASN A 79 9.82 -0.08 -1.68
CA ASN A 79 9.01 -0.86 -2.61
C ASN A 79 7.53 -0.82 -2.24
N VAL A 80 7.19 -0.98 -0.97
CA VAL A 80 5.79 -0.90 -0.49
C VAL A 80 5.23 0.53 -0.61
N GLU A 81 6.05 1.56 -0.46
CA GLU A 81 5.61 2.96 -0.66
C GLU A 81 5.28 3.26 -2.13
N ARG A 82 5.96 2.59 -3.07
CA ARG A 82 5.80 2.81 -4.52
C ARG A 82 4.75 1.93 -5.18
N LEU A 83 4.23 0.93 -4.47
CA LEU A 83 3.19 -0.02 -4.91
C LEU A 83 1.82 0.42 -4.40
#